data_AF-A0A975ICY7-F1
#
_entry.id   AF-A0A975ICY7-F1
#
_cell.length_a   1.000
_cell.length_b   1.000
_cell.length_c   1.000
_cell.angle_alpha   90.00
_cell.angle_beta   90.00
_cell.angle_gamma   90.00
#
_symmetry.space_group_name_H-M   'P 1'
#
loop_
_entity.id
_entity.type
_entity.pdbx_description
1 polymer ?
#
loop_
_entity_poly.entity_id
_entity_poly.type
_entity_poly.pdbx_seq_one_letter_code
_entity_poly.pdbx_strand_id
1 'polypeptide(L)'
;MKLKKPFIVSFFILFGAGCFIWSFLYGNLPAIFPHSIVRFRILRALAVFFKGLPAVMCTAFLFEFSLEFGRDPSGSTKRFSSGMLERYRLVIIVSLILSLVLTLCVQVFLPAVNKNLSYIERQPELRRLYVEMSEQSKEQGNNEAAYMYMLQASEIDPHNERIEDSLRQLKIASEYKKEEPKIEAPLPEPEKDEAPAGFDEMLDKAKKAFKNEDWLYAHYCARTAVNLAAPGELNLDEAERLSVAAWKKLSEVSASGNTETQKLFERKMEGYNAFIRGDYLDSYYIFNELNLQNRKADPDVKRYFALSEKNLKDRYFFNDEYKDLQKYETVSDLYFTIKKSDGSSEVYFIRGITNIGRQGNLVRFLRDFTVTYFDKDGFFTKSLSVPYAKMFSVSSSLFPELGGDEKFVPYILLDSINRLYYAGIERPEYRYAKANAVQKENNYLILDMPYEDFEILSYAPSGAENMDLFSLFEFVFVASKYGYPSEAYAAVLQERLLYPFSLLLFFLFFALMSWNYRIEEDVLFKFRWIFTIPFFILFVHVFLRAAFYIVRLINFTAAYAVELKWTLAFSSAVDLIAFIFLSVLFLARKK
;
A
#
# COMPACT_ATOMS: atom_id res chain seq x y z
N MET A 1 24.96 34.23 29.79
CA MET A 1 25.39 32.85 30.11
C MET A 1 25.79 32.15 28.81
N LYS A 2 27.09 32.03 28.50
CA LYS A 2 27.54 31.26 27.32
C LYS A 2 27.44 29.78 27.67
N LEU A 3 26.39 29.09 27.23
CA LEU A 3 26.30 27.62 27.30
C LEU A 3 27.40 27.02 26.41
N LYS A 4 28.63 26.91 26.92
CA LYS A 4 29.61 25.99 26.36
C LYS A 4 29.51 24.71 27.18
N LYS A 5 28.77 23.73 26.67
CA LYS A 5 28.65 22.37 27.22
C LYS A 5 29.52 21.42 26.37
N PRO A 6 30.86 21.48 26.51
CA PRO A 6 31.77 20.83 25.57
C PRO A 6 31.61 19.32 25.57
N PHE A 7 31.23 18.68 26.69
CA PHE A 7 31.20 17.23 26.78
C PHE A 7 30.06 16.62 25.95
N ILE A 8 28.86 17.20 26.04
CA ILE A 8 27.69 16.75 25.26
C ILE A 8 27.97 16.87 23.74
N VAL A 9 28.52 18.02 23.33
CA VAL A 9 28.85 18.26 21.91
C VAL A 9 29.95 17.33 21.42
N SER A 10 31.02 17.13 22.20
CA SER A 10 32.10 16.20 21.84
C SER A 10 31.62 14.76 21.74
N PHE A 11 30.76 14.30 22.65
CA PHE A 11 30.17 12.96 22.60
C PHE A 11 29.30 12.75 21.37
N PHE A 12 28.47 13.74 21.03
CA PHE A 12 27.64 13.72 19.83
C PHE A 12 28.50 13.52 18.57
N ILE A 13 29.55 14.33 18.43
CA ILE A 13 30.44 14.30 17.25
C ILE A 13 31.21 12.97 17.18
N LEU A 14 31.80 12.51 18.30
CA LEU A 14 32.57 11.27 18.34
C LEU A 14 31.71 10.04 18.06
N PHE A 15 30.51 9.97 18.64
CA PHE A 15 29.57 8.88 18.38
C PHE A 15 29.10 8.88 16.92
N GLY A 16 28.80 10.06 16.37
CA GLY A 16 28.50 10.23 14.95
C GLY A 16 29.63 9.71 14.06
N ALA A 17 30.86 10.19 14.28
CA ALA A 17 32.04 9.74 13.54
C ALA A 17 32.23 8.21 13.63
N GLY A 18 32.06 7.62 14.83
CA GLY A 18 32.12 6.18 15.03
C GLY A 18 31.08 5.40 14.22
N CYS A 19 29.83 5.89 14.16
CA CYS A 19 28.77 5.27 13.35
C CYS A 19 29.09 5.31 11.85
N PHE A 20 29.63 6.42 11.36
CA PHE A 20 30.07 6.56 9.97
C PHE A 20 31.25 5.65 9.64
N ILE A 21 32.29 5.63 10.49
CA ILE A 21 33.44 4.72 10.33
C ILE A 21 32.96 3.27 10.28
N TRP A 22 32.10 2.86 11.22
CA TRP A 22 31.55 1.50 11.24
C TRP A 22 30.77 1.15 9.97
N SER A 23 29.88 2.04 9.51
CA SER A 23 29.05 1.79 8.33
C SER A 23 29.87 1.69 7.04
N PHE A 24 30.96 2.46 6.92
CA PHE A 24 31.83 2.45 5.74
C PHE A 24 32.86 1.32 5.74
N LEU A 25 33.26 0.81 6.91
CA LEU A 25 34.33 -0.20 7.04
C LEU A 25 33.83 -1.62 7.33
N TYR A 26 32.74 -1.80 8.08
CA TYR A 26 32.36 -3.10 8.67
C TYR A 26 30.95 -3.60 8.29
N GLY A 27 30.38 -3.08 7.21
CA GLY A 27 29.03 -3.45 6.75
C GLY A 27 29.03 -4.32 5.50
N ASN A 28 28.46 -5.53 5.58
CA ASN A 28 28.07 -6.29 4.38
C ASN A 28 27.09 -5.43 3.56
N LEU A 29 27.35 -5.35 2.26
CA LEU A 29 26.49 -4.68 1.31
C LEU A 29 25.46 -5.69 0.79
N PRO A 30 24.15 -5.39 0.89
CA PRO A 30 23.15 -6.16 0.16
C PRO A 30 23.34 -6.01 -1.35
N ALA A 31 22.67 -6.83 -2.16
CA ALA A 31 22.68 -6.66 -3.60
C ALA A 31 21.95 -5.35 -3.96
N ILE A 32 22.71 -4.28 -4.18
CA ILE A 32 22.22 -2.93 -4.50
C ILE A 32 23.00 -2.35 -5.68
N PHE A 33 22.47 -1.30 -6.33
CA PHE A 33 23.16 -0.66 -7.44
C PHE A 33 24.45 0.04 -7.00
N PRO A 34 25.52 0.03 -7.83
CA PRO A 34 26.79 0.68 -7.51
C PRO A 34 26.66 2.16 -7.16
N HIS A 35 25.79 2.89 -7.87
CA HIS A 35 25.55 4.32 -7.62
C HIS A 35 24.84 4.59 -6.27
N SER A 36 24.13 3.60 -5.72
CA SER A 36 23.40 3.72 -4.45
C SER A 36 24.25 3.34 -3.23
N ILE A 37 25.45 2.79 -3.40
CA ILE A 37 26.30 2.28 -2.29
C ILE A 37 26.62 3.38 -1.26
N VAL A 38 27.04 4.56 -1.73
CA VAL A 38 27.41 5.67 -0.84
C VAL A 38 26.19 6.16 -0.06
N ARG A 39 25.06 6.35 -0.75
CA ARG A 39 23.79 6.74 -0.13
C ARG A 39 23.34 5.72 0.91
N PHE A 40 23.42 4.42 0.59
CA PHE A 40 23.09 3.33 1.50
C PHE A 40 23.95 3.37 2.78
N ARG A 41 25.27 3.50 2.64
CA ARG A 41 26.20 3.59 3.80
C ARG A 41 25.92 4.80 4.69
N ILE A 42 25.61 5.96 4.10
CA ILE A 42 25.22 7.15 4.85
C ILE A 42 23.92 6.90 5.62
N LEU A 43 22.88 6.38 4.96
CA LEU A 43 21.60 6.10 5.61
C LEU A 43 21.74 5.05 6.71
N ARG A 44 22.54 3.99 6.50
CA ARG A 44 22.83 2.98 7.51
C ARG A 44 23.56 3.57 8.72
N ALA A 45 24.52 4.48 8.50
CA ALA A 45 25.21 5.18 9.58
C ALA A 45 24.21 6.03 10.39
N LEU A 46 23.33 6.77 9.70
CA LEU A 46 22.29 7.59 10.33
C LEU A 46 21.29 6.74 11.13
N ALA A 47 20.89 5.57 10.62
CA ALA A 47 19.97 4.67 11.32
C ALA A 47 20.56 4.20 12.67
N VAL A 48 21.82 3.75 12.67
CA VAL A 48 22.53 3.35 13.90
C VAL A 48 22.74 4.53 14.83
N PHE A 49 23.11 5.69 14.28
CA PHE A 49 23.30 6.91 15.03
C PHE A 49 22.02 7.32 15.78
N PHE A 50 20.88 7.47 15.07
CA PHE A 50 19.62 7.86 15.70
C PHE A 50 19.11 6.84 16.71
N LYS A 51 19.31 5.54 16.46
CA LYS A 51 18.93 4.46 17.40
C LYS A 51 19.74 4.48 18.71
N GLY A 52 21.02 4.82 18.64
CA GLY A 52 21.90 4.89 19.82
C GLY A 52 21.85 6.25 20.55
N LEU A 53 21.42 7.31 19.86
CA LEU A 53 21.53 8.68 20.33
C LEU A 53 20.92 8.95 21.72
N PRO A 54 19.73 8.42 22.08
CA PRO A 54 19.14 8.68 23.40
C PRO A 54 20.04 8.24 24.56
N ALA A 55 20.64 7.05 24.46
CA ALA A 55 21.51 6.53 25.52
C ALA A 55 22.82 7.32 25.64
N VAL A 56 23.40 7.71 24.51
CA VAL A 56 24.63 8.53 24.45
C VAL A 56 24.37 9.91 25.05
N MET A 57 23.27 10.58 24.67
CA MET A 57 22.93 11.90 25.19
C MET A 57 22.58 11.88 26.68
N CYS A 58 21.84 10.88 27.15
CA CYS A 58 21.56 10.72 28.59
C CYS A 58 22.84 10.49 29.40
N THR A 59 23.78 9.69 28.87
CA THR A 59 25.08 9.47 29.52
C THR A 59 25.90 10.76 29.55
N ALA A 60 26.01 11.47 28.43
CA ALA A 60 26.74 12.73 28.35
C ALA A 60 26.13 13.80 29.26
N PHE A 61 24.79 13.87 29.33
CA PHE A 61 24.06 14.74 30.24
C PHE A 61 24.42 14.42 31.70
N LEU A 62 24.37 13.14 32.10
CA LEU A 62 24.71 12.73 33.45
C LEU A 62 26.13 13.15 33.84
N PHE A 63 27.12 12.95 32.97
CA PHE A 63 28.50 13.36 33.24
C PHE A 63 28.70 14.88 33.29
N GLU A 64 28.14 15.62 32.32
CA GLU A 64 28.27 17.08 32.25
C GLU A 64 27.68 17.75 33.50
N PHE A 65 26.49 17.33 33.94
CA PHE A 65 25.87 17.88 35.14
C PHE A 65 26.54 17.41 36.44
N SER A 66 27.11 16.20 36.48
CA SER A 66 27.89 15.74 37.65
C SER A 66 29.15 16.60 37.87
N LEU A 67 29.78 17.05 36.78
CA LEU A 67 30.92 17.97 36.82
C LEU A 67 30.48 19.39 37.19
N GLU A 68 29.40 19.90 36.60
CA GLU A 68 28.90 21.25 36.86
C GLU A 68 28.44 21.43 38.32
N PHE A 69 27.67 20.48 38.86
CA PHE A 69 27.21 20.53 40.24
C PHE A 69 28.34 20.38 41.26
N GLY A 70 29.44 19.75 40.88
CA GLY A 70 30.62 19.59 41.70
C GLY A 70 31.49 20.85 41.78
N ARG A 71 31.66 21.56 40.65
CA ARG A 71 32.49 22.78 40.53
C ARG A 71 31.92 24.00 41.23
N ASP A 72 30.61 24.12 41.27
CA ASP A 72 29.97 25.22 42.00
C ASP A 72 28.77 24.67 42.76
N PRO A 73 28.95 24.23 44.02
CA PRO A 73 27.85 23.84 44.91
C PRO A 73 27.35 25.02 45.76
N SER A 74 27.85 26.24 45.54
CA SER A 74 27.52 27.41 46.36
C SER A 74 26.04 27.81 46.20
N GLY A 75 25.41 28.26 47.28
CA GLY A 75 23.98 28.63 47.28
C GLY A 75 22.98 27.47 47.39
N SER A 76 23.43 26.21 47.56
CA SER A 76 22.58 25.01 47.72
C SER A 76 22.54 24.45 49.15
N THR A 77 22.70 25.29 50.17
CA THR A 77 22.84 24.87 51.58
C THR A 77 21.53 24.49 52.26
N LYS A 78 20.40 24.99 51.76
CA LYS A 78 19.05 24.68 52.26
C LYS A 78 18.21 24.07 51.15
N ARG A 79 17.19 23.29 51.54
CA ARG A 79 16.17 22.80 50.60
C ARG A 79 15.47 24.00 49.96
N PHE A 80 15.17 23.91 48.67
CA PHE A 80 14.50 24.97 47.89
C PHE A 80 15.26 26.31 47.89
N SER A 81 16.59 26.28 47.95
CA SER A 81 17.39 27.51 47.87
C SER A 81 17.33 28.13 46.47
N SER A 82 17.65 29.43 46.38
CA SER A 82 17.77 30.14 45.10
C SER A 82 18.79 29.46 44.17
N GLY A 83 19.91 28.99 44.71
CA GLY A 83 20.91 28.25 43.94
C GLY A 83 20.37 26.93 43.37
N MET A 84 19.50 26.21 44.10
CA MET A 84 18.87 24.99 43.57
C MET A 84 17.84 25.31 42.49
N LEU A 85 17.10 26.42 42.61
CA LEU A 85 16.14 26.87 41.60
C LEU A 85 16.84 27.26 40.28
N GLU A 86 17.98 27.95 40.34
CA GLU A 86 18.75 28.31 39.15
C GLU A 86 19.29 27.07 38.42
N ARG A 87 19.82 26.10 39.17
CA ARG A 87 20.30 24.81 38.62
C ARG A 87 19.14 24.02 38.02
N TYR A 88 18.01 23.97 38.70
CA TYR A 88 16.80 23.32 38.19
C TYR A 88 16.33 23.97 36.88
N ARG A 89 16.29 25.30 36.80
CA ARG A 89 15.96 26.03 35.57
C ARG A 89 16.90 25.63 34.42
N LEU A 90 18.20 25.53 34.69
CA LEU A 90 19.20 25.12 33.70
C LEU A 90 18.98 23.68 33.25
N VAL A 91 18.77 22.74 34.18
CA VAL A 91 18.42 21.34 33.92
C VAL A 91 17.20 21.24 33.01
N ILE A 92 16.11 21.94 33.34
CA ILE A 92 14.87 21.91 32.55
C ILE A 92 15.09 22.45 31.13
N ILE A 93 15.76 23.60 30.97
CA ILE A 93 16.01 24.18 29.64
C ILE A 93 16.81 23.21 28.77
N VAL A 94 17.90 22.65 29.29
CA VAL A 94 18.74 21.70 28.54
C VAL A 94 17.97 20.41 28.24
N SER A 95 17.21 19.89 29.21
CA SER A 95 16.41 18.67 29.05
C SER A 95 15.31 18.84 28.02
N LEU A 96 14.63 19.99 27.96
CA LEU A 96 13.63 20.30 26.94
C LEU A 96 14.23 20.33 25.54
N ILE A 97 15.38 21.00 25.37
CA ILE A 97 16.08 21.06 24.08
C ILE A 97 16.51 19.65 23.64
N LEU A 98 17.13 18.88 24.53
CA LEU A 98 17.57 17.52 24.22
C LEU A 98 16.39 16.58 23.93
N SER A 99 15.31 16.67 24.69
CA SER A 99 14.10 15.84 24.47
C SER A 99 13.47 16.14 23.11
N LEU A 100 13.40 17.41 22.71
CA LEU A 100 12.91 17.81 21.39
C LEU A 100 13.79 17.24 20.27
N VAL A 101 15.11 17.43 20.35
CA VAL A 101 16.05 16.94 19.34
C VAL A 101 16.01 15.42 19.23
N LEU A 102 16.03 14.71 20.36
CA LEU A 102 15.97 13.25 20.39
C LEU A 102 14.63 12.72 19.86
N THR A 103 13.52 13.40 20.14
CA THR A 103 12.21 13.05 19.60
C THR A 103 12.19 13.17 18.08
N LEU A 104 12.70 14.27 17.52
CA LEU A 104 12.83 14.42 16.07
C LEU A 104 13.70 13.32 15.45
N CYS A 105 14.84 13.01 16.07
CA CYS A 105 15.73 11.93 15.60
C CYS A 105 15.05 10.56 15.58
N VAL A 106 14.33 10.19 16.64
CA VAL A 106 13.77 8.84 16.80
C VAL A 106 12.41 8.68 16.14
N GLN A 107 11.54 9.69 16.20
CA GLN A 107 10.16 9.58 15.70
C GLN A 107 9.99 10.05 14.25
N VAL A 108 10.85 10.96 13.77
CA VAL A 108 10.74 11.52 12.40
C VAL A 108 11.85 10.99 11.52
N PHE A 109 13.12 11.22 11.89
CA PHE A 109 14.24 10.92 11.01
C PHE A 109 14.54 9.42 10.93
N LEU A 110 14.51 8.67 12.04
CA LEU A 110 14.80 7.24 12.03
C LEU A 110 13.82 6.42 11.14
N PRO A 111 12.48 6.57 11.25
CA PRO A 111 11.55 5.89 10.35
C PRO A 111 11.76 6.28 8.88
N ALA A 112 12.00 7.57 8.60
CA ALA A 112 12.27 8.05 7.25
C ALA A 112 13.56 7.44 6.66
N VAL A 113 14.63 7.34 7.46
CA VAL A 113 15.88 6.69 7.07
C VAL A 113 15.67 5.21 6.82
N ASN A 114 14.96 4.50 7.71
CA ASN A 114 14.68 3.07 7.55
C ASN A 114 13.82 2.79 6.31
N LYS A 115 12.79 3.61 6.03
CA LYS A 115 11.98 3.51 4.81
C LYS A 115 12.84 3.66 3.55
N ASN A 116 13.76 4.62 3.54
CA ASN A 116 14.68 4.82 2.42
C ASN A 116 15.71 3.68 2.29
N LEU A 117 16.19 3.11 3.40
CA LEU A 117 17.07 1.94 3.38
C LEU A 117 16.36 0.75 2.75
N SER A 118 15.17 0.40 3.24
CA SER A 118 14.36 -0.69 2.69
C SER A 118 14.03 -0.47 1.21
N TYR A 119 13.79 0.78 0.80
CA TYR A 119 13.58 1.12 -0.61
C TYR A 119 14.82 0.83 -1.47
N ILE A 120 16.01 1.28 -1.04
CA ILE A 120 17.27 1.05 -1.76
C ILE A 120 17.59 -0.45 -1.85
N GLU A 121 17.35 -1.21 -0.78
CA GLU A 121 17.54 -2.67 -0.77
C GLU A 121 16.63 -3.36 -1.78
N ARG A 122 15.40 -2.87 -1.99
CA ARG A 122 14.44 -3.41 -2.95
C ARG A 122 14.62 -2.91 -4.39
N GLN A 123 15.44 -1.87 -4.62
CA GLN A 123 15.59 -1.25 -5.95
C GLN A 123 15.94 -2.25 -7.07
N PRO A 124 16.90 -3.19 -6.91
CA PRO A 124 17.24 -4.11 -7.99
C PRO A 124 16.10 -5.07 -8.37
N GLU A 125 15.33 -5.50 -7.38
CA GLU A 125 14.13 -6.31 -7.58
C GLU A 125 13.06 -5.47 -8.29
N LEU A 126 12.75 -4.28 -7.77
CA LEU A 126 11.78 -3.36 -8.37
C LEU A 126 12.13 -2.94 -9.80
N ARG A 127 13.41 -2.73 -10.13
CA ARG A 127 13.81 -2.46 -11.53
C ARG A 127 13.49 -3.67 -12.41
N ARG A 128 13.79 -4.88 -11.95
CA ARG A 128 13.51 -6.11 -12.70
C ARG A 128 12.00 -6.26 -12.95
N LEU A 129 11.16 -5.95 -11.96
CA LEU A 129 9.69 -5.91 -12.12
C LEU A 129 9.30 -5.05 -13.30
N TYR A 130 9.74 -3.80 -13.25
CA TYR A 130 9.25 -2.79 -14.16
C TYR A 130 9.71 -3.06 -15.59
N VAL A 131 10.91 -3.63 -15.77
CA VAL A 131 11.35 -4.12 -17.08
C VAL A 131 10.51 -5.32 -17.54
N GLU A 132 10.31 -6.33 -16.68
CA GLU A 132 9.53 -7.53 -17.01
C GLU A 132 8.07 -7.20 -17.35
N MET A 133 7.40 -6.40 -16.51
CA MET A 133 6.04 -5.92 -16.74
C MET A 133 5.92 -5.05 -18.00
N SER A 134 6.97 -4.27 -18.31
CA SER A 134 7.00 -3.47 -19.52
C SER A 134 7.11 -4.33 -20.77
N GLU A 135 8.05 -5.29 -20.80
CA GLU A 135 8.22 -6.23 -21.90
C GLU A 135 6.94 -7.05 -22.11
N GLN A 136 6.34 -7.56 -21.03
CA GLN A 136 5.10 -8.31 -21.07
C GLN A 136 3.91 -7.47 -21.57
N SER A 137 3.79 -6.23 -21.10
CA SER A 137 2.73 -5.31 -21.57
C SER A 137 2.90 -4.94 -23.04
N LYS A 138 4.15 -4.84 -23.52
CA LYS A 138 4.48 -4.59 -24.93
C LYS A 138 4.10 -5.79 -25.80
N GLU A 139 4.41 -7.01 -25.36
CA GLU A 139 4.00 -8.26 -26.04
C GLU A 139 2.47 -8.37 -26.14
N GLN A 140 1.75 -7.88 -25.12
CA GLN A 140 0.29 -7.83 -25.09
C GLN A 140 -0.32 -6.68 -25.91
N GLY A 141 0.49 -5.87 -26.60
CA GLY A 141 0.02 -4.73 -27.42
C GLY A 141 -0.47 -3.52 -26.61
N ASN A 142 -0.21 -3.50 -25.30
CA ASN A 142 -0.55 -2.41 -24.39
C ASN A 142 0.67 -1.48 -24.19
N ASN A 143 0.98 -0.70 -25.23
CA ASN A 143 2.15 0.19 -25.26
C ASN A 143 2.12 1.27 -24.17
N GLU A 144 0.95 1.72 -23.73
CA GLU A 144 0.82 2.72 -22.67
C GLU A 144 1.24 2.15 -21.31
N ALA A 145 0.72 0.98 -20.93
CA ALA A 145 1.17 0.30 -19.72
C ALA A 145 2.66 -0.04 -19.79
N ALA A 146 3.12 -0.52 -20.94
CA ALA A 146 4.53 -0.83 -21.17
C ALA A 146 5.43 0.41 -20.96
N TYR A 147 5.04 1.56 -21.51
CA TYR A 147 5.75 2.82 -21.32
C TYR A 147 5.79 3.23 -19.84
N MET A 148 4.65 3.17 -19.14
CA MET A 148 4.59 3.55 -17.72
C MET A 148 5.47 2.67 -16.84
N TYR A 149 5.50 1.36 -17.08
CA TYR A 149 6.41 0.47 -16.36
C TYR A 149 7.87 0.76 -16.69
N MET A 150 8.22 0.94 -17.98
CA MET A 150 9.60 1.27 -18.35
C MET A 150 10.06 2.62 -17.76
N LEU A 151 9.13 3.59 -17.62
CA LEU A 151 9.41 4.87 -17.00
C LEU A 151 9.81 4.68 -15.52
N GLN A 152 9.06 3.85 -14.79
CA GLN A 152 9.40 3.50 -13.41
C GLN A 152 10.73 2.74 -13.29
N ALA A 153 11.07 1.88 -14.27
CA ALA A 153 12.39 1.24 -14.32
C ALA A 153 13.53 2.27 -14.53
N SER A 154 13.30 3.26 -15.39
CA SER A 154 14.25 4.34 -15.70
C SER A 154 14.49 5.26 -14.50
N GLU A 155 13.47 5.52 -13.69
CA GLU A 155 13.62 6.28 -12.44
C GLU A 155 14.51 5.56 -11.41
N ILE A 156 14.53 4.22 -11.43
CA ILE A 156 15.35 3.41 -10.53
C ILE A 156 16.80 3.26 -11.02
N ASP A 157 17.00 3.06 -12.32
CA ASP A 157 18.32 2.85 -12.93
C ASP A 157 18.53 3.76 -14.15
N PRO A 158 18.71 5.08 -13.93
CA PRO A 158 18.71 6.09 -15.00
C PRO A 158 19.94 6.04 -15.91
N HIS A 159 20.96 5.25 -15.57
CA HIS A 159 22.20 5.13 -16.34
C HIS A 159 22.26 3.86 -17.20
N ASN A 160 21.14 3.16 -17.34
CA ASN A 160 21.07 1.93 -18.11
C ASN A 160 20.62 2.20 -19.55
N GLU A 161 21.57 2.13 -20.50
CA GLU A 161 21.32 2.40 -21.93
C GLU A 161 20.16 1.57 -22.50
N ARG A 162 20.04 0.30 -22.10
CA ARG A 162 18.97 -0.59 -22.60
C ARG A 162 17.57 -0.12 -22.14
N ILE A 163 17.46 0.39 -20.92
CA ILE A 163 16.21 0.92 -20.38
C ILE A 163 15.86 2.23 -21.07
N GLU A 164 16.84 3.12 -21.27
CA GLU A 164 16.63 4.39 -21.96
C GLU A 164 16.18 4.20 -23.42
N ASP A 165 16.83 3.31 -24.16
CA ASP A 165 16.45 2.98 -25.53
C ASP A 165 15.05 2.37 -25.61
N SER A 166 14.73 1.46 -24.70
CA SER A 166 13.41 0.83 -24.61
C SER A 166 12.32 1.85 -24.25
N LEU A 167 12.62 2.78 -23.34
CA LEU A 167 11.71 3.85 -22.94
C LEU A 167 11.40 4.78 -24.11
N ARG A 168 12.42 5.17 -24.90
CA ARG A 168 12.23 6.00 -26.10
C ARG A 168 11.37 5.31 -27.14
N GLN A 169 11.63 4.03 -27.41
CA GLN A 169 10.83 3.24 -28.36
C GLN A 169 9.38 3.11 -27.89
N LEU A 170 9.16 2.84 -26.61
CA LEU A 170 7.83 2.70 -26.03
C LEU A 170 7.08 4.03 -25.98
N LYS A 171 7.78 5.15 -25.73
CA LYS A 171 7.19 6.49 -25.78
C LYS A 171 6.63 6.76 -27.17
N ILE A 172 7.45 6.58 -28.20
CA ILE A 172 7.03 6.72 -29.60
C ILE A 172 5.86 5.79 -29.89
N ALA A 173 5.94 4.50 -29.53
CA ALA A 173 4.87 3.52 -29.77
C ALA A 173 3.56 3.80 -28.99
N SER A 174 3.64 4.50 -27.86
CA SER A 174 2.48 4.94 -27.07
C SER A 174 1.84 6.22 -27.66
N GLU A 175 2.65 7.13 -28.22
CA GLU A 175 2.22 8.38 -28.86
C GLU A 175 1.71 8.15 -30.28
N TYR A 176 2.31 7.21 -31.04
CA TYR A 176 1.88 6.81 -32.40
C TYR A 176 0.49 6.17 -32.42
N LYS A 177 -0.01 5.69 -31.28
CA LYS A 177 -1.39 5.21 -31.12
C LYS A 177 -2.39 6.34 -30.84
N LYS A 178 -1.90 7.55 -30.50
CA LYS A 178 -2.69 8.78 -30.40
C LYS A 178 -2.73 9.54 -31.73
N GLU A 179 -1.66 9.48 -32.52
CA GLU A 179 -1.57 10.04 -33.86
C GLU A 179 -1.38 8.92 -34.90
N GLU A 180 -2.46 8.31 -35.37
CA GLU A 180 -2.33 7.46 -36.55
C GLU A 180 -1.93 8.34 -37.76
N PRO A 181 -0.97 7.90 -38.59
CA PRO A 181 -0.66 8.56 -39.84
C PRO A 181 -1.89 8.50 -40.74
N LYS A 182 -2.34 9.66 -41.24
CA LYS A 182 -3.32 9.78 -42.33
C LYS A 182 -2.81 9.00 -43.54
N ILE A 183 -3.19 7.73 -43.65
CA ILE A 183 -3.14 6.99 -44.90
C ILE A 183 -4.44 7.31 -45.62
N GLU A 184 -4.31 7.99 -46.75
CA GLU A 184 -5.40 8.32 -47.66
C GLU A 184 -6.04 7.04 -48.22
N ALA A 185 -7.07 6.55 -47.53
CA ALA A 185 -8.30 5.94 -48.06
C ALA A 185 -9.15 5.45 -46.86
N PRO A 186 -10.40 5.91 -46.67
CA PRO A 186 -11.16 5.59 -45.47
C PRO A 186 -11.70 4.16 -45.53
N LEU A 187 -11.13 3.27 -44.71
CA LEU A 187 -11.88 2.19 -44.07
C LEU A 187 -12.55 2.78 -42.83
N PRO A 188 -13.83 2.49 -42.53
CA PRO A 188 -14.46 3.00 -41.32
C PRO A 188 -13.77 2.39 -40.11
N GLU A 189 -12.97 3.20 -39.41
CA GLU A 189 -12.45 2.89 -38.09
C GLU A 189 -13.61 2.66 -37.10
N PRO A 190 -13.48 1.72 -36.16
CA PRO A 190 -14.34 1.73 -34.98
C PRO A 190 -14.01 2.97 -34.15
N GLU A 191 -14.86 4.00 -34.25
CA GLU A 191 -14.75 5.25 -33.50
C GLU A 191 -14.58 4.98 -32.00
N LYS A 192 -13.66 5.72 -31.38
CA LYS A 192 -13.47 5.80 -29.93
C LYS A 192 -14.76 6.32 -29.29
N ASP A 193 -15.39 5.50 -28.45
CA ASP A 193 -16.56 5.90 -27.65
C ASP A 193 -16.16 6.95 -26.59
N GLU A 194 -16.59 8.19 -26.80
CA GLU A 194 -16.96 9.13 -25.74
C GLU A 194 -18.47 8.95 -25.45
N ALA A 195 -18.84 8.75 -24.18
CA ALA A 195 -20.20 8.58 -23.63
C ALA A 195 -21.01 7.31 -24.06
N PRO A 196 -21.89 6.78 -23.19
CA PRO A 196 -22.78 5.68 -23.57
C PRO A 196 -23.78 6.17 -24.63
N ALA A 197 -23.66 5.66 -25.86
CA ALA A 197 -24.54 6.00 -26.96
C ALA A 197 -26.02 5.70 -26.61
N GLY A 198 -26.88 6.70 -26.73
CA GLY A 198 -28.32 6.59 -26.45
C GLY A 198 -29.09 5.80 -27.51
N PHE A 199 -30.39 5.54 -27.25
CA PHE A 199 -31.28 4.80 -28.16
C PHE A 199 -31.22 5.31 -29.60
N ASP A 200 -31.41 6.63 -29.79
CA ASP A 200 -31.45 7.25 -31.12
C ASP A 200 -30.11 7.13 -31.86
N GLU A 201 -29.00 7.26 -31.13
CA GLU A 201 -27.66 7.15 -31.71
C GLU A 201 -27.38 5.73 -32.20
N MET A 202 -27.78 4.72 -31.42
CA MET A 202 -27.67 3.31 -31.81
C MET A 202 -28.59 2.97 -33.00
N LEU A 203 -29.80 3.53 -33.04
CA LEU A 203 -30.70 3.36 -34.18
C LEU A 203 -30.14 4.00 -35.46
N ASP A 204 -29.55 5.18 -35.37
CA ASP A 204 -28.93 5.86 -36.51
C ASP A 204 -27.69 5.12 -37.02
N LYS A 205 -26.85 4.60 -36.10
CA LYS A 205 -25.73 3.70 -36.44
C LYS A 205 -26.23 2.45 -37.16
N ALA A 206 -27.33 1.84 -36.70
CA ALA A 206 -27.92 0.69 -37.35
C ALA A 206 -28.42 1.00 -38.78
N LYS A 207 -29.09 2.13 -38.99
CA LYS A 207 -29.58 2.55 -40.32
C LYS A 207 -28.42 2.79 -41.30
N LYS A 208 -27.36 3.45 -40.85
CA LYS A 208 -26.15 3.69 -41.66
C LYS A 208 -25.45 2.38 -42.02
N ALA A 209 -25.25 1.50 -41.04
CA ALA A 209 -24.64 0.19 -41.24
C ALA A 209 -25.43 -0.66 -42.24
N PHE A 210 -26.77 -0.68 -42.12
CA PHE A 210 -27.64 -1.41 -43.04
C PHE A 210 -27.57 -0.87 -44.46
N LYS A 211 -27.49 0.45 -44.65
CA LYS A 211 -27.30 1.07 -45.98
C LYS A 211 -25.93 0.74 -46.59
N ASN A 212 -24.91 0.58 -45.76
CA ASN A 212 -23.55 0.25 -46.17
C ASN A 212 -23.32 -1.27 -46.33
N GLU A 213 -24.38 -2.08 -46.24
CA GLU A 213 -24.32 -3.54 -46.32
C GLU A 213 -23.49 -4.23 -45.22
N ASP A 214 -23.19 -3.52 -44.12
CA ASP A 214 -22.60 -4.09 -42.90
C ASP A 214 -23.72 -4.69 -42.04
N TRP A 215 -24.24 -5.84 -42.49
CA TRP A 215 -25.39 -6.51 -41.88
C TRP A 215 -25.13 -6.94 -40.43
N LEU A 216 -23.89 -7.31 -40.10
CA LEU A 216 -23.52 -7.77 -38.76
C LEU A 216 -23.55 -6.62 -37.76
N TYR A 217 -22.97 -5.47 -38.12
CA TYR A 217 -23.02 -4.27 -37.30
C TYR A 217 -24.41 -3.66 -37.21
N ALA A 218 -25.15 -3.66 -38.33
CA ALA A 218 -26.54 -3.22 -38.35
C ALA A 218 -27.40 -4.01 -37.36
N HIS A 219 -27.23 -5.33 -37.31
CA HIS A 219 -27.91 -6.17 -36.32
C HIS A 219 -27.51 -5.81 -34.89
N TYR A 220 -26.21 -5.62 -34.61
CA TYR A 220 -25.71 -5.29 -33.27
C TYR A 220 -26.25 -3.95 -32.76
N CYS A 221 -26.16 -2.89 -33.56
CA CYS A 221 -26.64 -1.56 -33.19
C CYS A 221 -28.16 -1.56 -33.01
N ALA A 222 -28.92 -2.20 -33.91
CA ALA A 222 -30.37 -2.30 -33.79
C ALA A 222 -30.78 -3.05 -32.52
N ARG A 223 -30.12 -4.17 -32.20
CA ARG A 223 -30.36 -4.95 -30.98
C ARG A 223 -30.00 -4.17 -29.72
N THR A 224 -28.90 -3.43 -29.75
CA THR A 224 -28.46 -2.58 -28.64
C THR A 224 -29.44 -1.43 -28.41
N ALA A 225 -29.95 -0.80 -29.47
CA ALA A 225 -31.00 0.20 -29.38
C ALA A 225 -32.26 -0.38 -28.72
N VAL A 226 -32.73 -1.56 -29.16
CA VAL A 226 -33.88 -2.25 -28.53
C VAL A 226 -33.65 -2.48 -27.03
N ASN A 227 -32.45 -2.88 -26.62
CA ASN A 227 -32.12 -3.11 -25.21
C ASN A 227 -32.04 -1.82 -24.37
N LEU A 228 -31.80 -0.66 -25.01
CA LEU A 228 -31.70 0.65 -24.37
C LEU A 228 -33.03 1.42 -24.33
N ALA A 229 -34.08 0.92 -24.99
CA ALA A 229 -35.35 1.62 -25.15
C ALA A 229 -36.08 1.84 -23.82
N ALA A 230 -36.54 3.07 -23.58
CA ALA A 230 -37.41 3.39 -22.46
C ALA A 230 -38.86 2.92 -22.74
N PRO A 231 -39.69 2.73 -21.70
CA PRO A 231 -41.10 2.38 -21.90
C PRO A 231 -41.83 3.44 -22.74
N GLY A 232 -42.30 3.06 -23.93
CA GLY A 232 -43.05 3.94 -24.84
C GLY A 232 -42.24 4.61 -25.96
N GLU A 233 -41.02 4.17 -26.21
CA GLU A 233 -40.14 4.76 -27.23
C GLU A 233 -40.76 4.72 -28.64
N LEU A 234 -40.87 5.88 -29.29
CA LEU A 234 -41.66 6.06 -30.52
C LEU A 234 -41.14 5.27 -31.74
N ASN A 235 -39.86 4.88 -31.73
CA ASN A 235 -39.17 4.21 -32.84
C ASN A 235 -38.73 2.78 -32.51
N LEU A 236 -39.26 2.17 -31.45
CA LEU A 236 -38.92 0.79 -31.08
C LEU A 236 -39.23 -0.21 -32.21
N ASP A 237 -40.40 -0.09 -32.82
CA ASP A 237 -40.82 -0.92 -33.96
C ASP A 237 -39.85 -0.85 -35.14
N GLU A 238 -39.24 0.32 -35.36
CA GLU A 238 -38.27 0.51 -36.43
C GLU A 238 -36.95 -0.21 -36.12
N ALA A 239 -36.47 -0.11 -34.88
CA ALA A 239 -35.27 -0.82 -34.42
C ALA A 239 -35.46 -2.34 -34.49
N GLU A 240 -36.62 -2.86 -34.08
CA GLU A 240 -36.94 -4.29 -34.18
C GLU A 240 -36.98 -4.78 -35.63
N ARG A 241 -37.67 -4.04 -36.51
CA ARG A 241 -37.73 -4.37 -37.95
C ARG A 241 -36.34 -4.40 -38.57
N LEU A 242 -35.50 -3.43 -38.22
CA LEU A 242 -34.13 -3.33 -38.74
C LEU A 242 -33.25 -4.48 -38.24
N SER A 243 -33.39 -4.88 -36.97
CA SER A 243 -32.72 -6.06 -36.42
C SER A 243 -33.13 -7.34 -37.16
N VAL A 244 -34.44 -7.57 -37.34
CA VAL A 244 -34.94 -8.76 -38.08
C VAL A 244 -34.48 -8.74 -39.55
N ALA A 245 -34.51 -7.58 -40.21
CA ALA A 245 -34.07 -7.43 -41.59
C ALA A 245 -32.58 -7.73 -41.76
N ALA A 246 -31.74 -7.22 -40.86
CA ALA A 246 -30.29 -7.47 -40.86
C ALA A 246 -29.98 -8.95 -40.62
N TRP A 247 -30.70 -9.59 -39.68
CA TRP A 247 -30.56 -11.02 -39.41
C TRP A 247 -30.92 -11.89 -40.61
N LYS A 248 -32.01 -11.54 -41.31
CA LYS A 248 -32.42 -12.23 -42.54
C LYS A 248 -31.32 -12.18 -43.60
N LYS A 249 -30.69 -11.02 -43.80
CA LYS A 249 -29.56 -10.87 -44.74
C LYS A 249 -28.35 -11.71 -44.34
N LEU A 250 -28.01 -11.77 -43.05
CA LEU A 250 -26.93 -12.65 -42.56
C LEU A 250 -27.23 -14.13 -42.82
N SER A 251 -28.49 -14.56 -42.66
CA SER A 251 -28.88 -15.95 -42.92
C SER A 251 -28.83 -16.31 -44.42
N GLU A 252 -29.15 -15.37 -45.32
CA GLU A 252 -29.09 -15.56 -46.78
C GLU A 252 -27.64 -15.74 -47.27
N VAL A 253 -26.66 -15.04 -46.66
CA VAL A 253 -25.22 -15.12 -47.01
C VAL A 253 -24.60 -16.46 -46.60
N SER A 254 -25.09 -17.09 -45.52
CA SER A 254 -24.57 -18.40 -45.07
C SER A 254 -24.74 -19.54 -46.09
N ALA A 255 -25.58 -19.34 -47.11
CA ALA A 255 -25.95 -20.36 -48.09
C ALA A 255 -25.13 -20.34 -49.41
N SER A 256 -24.27 -19.34 -49.65
CA SER A 256 -23.57 -19.18 -50.94
C SER A 256 -22.10 -18.76 -50.79
N GLY A 257 -21.16 -19.68 -51.00
CA GLY A 257 -19.73 -19.37 -50.99
C GLY A 257 -18.78 -20.53 -51.32
N ASN A 258 -17.50 -20.21 -51.55
CA ASN A 258 -16.39 -21.17 -51.60
C ASN A 258 -16.11 -21.73 -50.18
N THR A 259 -15.61 -22.96 -50.09
CA THR A 259 -15.49 -23.72 -48.83
C THR A 259 -14.71 -23.01 -47.73
N GLU A 260 -13.67 -22.24 -48.04
CA GLU A 260 -12.89 -21.52 -47.01
C GLU A 260 -13.56 -20.22 -46.54
N THR A 261 -14.13 -19.43 -47.44
CA THR A 261 -14.83 -18.18 -47.09
C THR A 261 -16.10 -18.48 -46.29
N GLN A 262 -16.78 -19.58 -46.61
CA GLN A 262 -17.95 -20.04 -45.88
C GLN A 262 -17.59 -20.49 -44.46
N LYS A 263 -16.52 -21.29 -44.28
CA LYS A 263 -16.02 -21.67 -42.96
C LYS A 263 -15.65 -20.46 -42.08
N LEU A 264 -15.01 -19.44 -42.68
CA LEU A 264 -14.67 -18.20 -41.98
C LEU A 264 -15.92 -17.45 -41.54
N PHE A 265 -16.92 -17.33 -42.42
CA PHE A 265 -18.19 -16.68 -42.10
C PHE A 265 -18.98 -17.45 -41.02
N GLU A 266 -19.04 -18.78 -41.11
CA GLU A 266 -19.67 -19.63 -40.10
C GLU A 266 -19.04 -19.45 -38.72
N ARG A 267 -17.70 -19.46 -38.64
CA ARG A 267 -16.98 -19.24 -37.38
C ARG A 267 -17.19 -17.82 -36.84
N LYS A 268 -17.25 -16.81 -37.72
CA LYS A 268 -17.61 -15.42 -37.33
C LYS A 268 -19.02 -15.36 -36.74
N MET A 269 -19.99 -16.02 -37.38
CA MET A 269 -21.37 -16.09 -36.89
C MET A 269 -21.46 -16.85 -35.58
N GLU A 270 -20.67 -17.91 -35.37
CA GLU A 270 -20.60 -18.63 -34.09
C GLU A 270 -20.14 -17.71 -32.95
N GLY A 271 -19.04 -16.96 -33.17
CA GLY A 271 -18.53 -15.98 -32.21
C GLY A 271 -19.53 -14.84 -31.93
N TYR A 272 -20.19 -14.35 -32.98
CA TYR A 272 -21.22 -13.32 -32.84
C TYR A 272 -22.46 -13.83 -32.08
N ASN A 273 -22.89 -15.07 -32.35
CA ASN A 273 -24.00 -15.70 -31.64
C ASN A 273 -23.67 -15.90 -30.16
N ALA A 274 -22.44 -16.27 -29.82
CA ALA A 274 -21.98 -16.33 -28.45
C ALA A 274 -22.05 -14.94 -27.78
N PHE A 275 -21.59 -13.89 -28.46
CA PHE A 275 -21.65 -12.51 -27.98
C PHE A 275 -23.08 -12.06 -27.66
N ILE A 276 -24.02 -12.27 -28.59
CA ILE A 276 -25.42 -11.84 -28.43
C ILE A 276 -26.14 -12.63 -27.31
N ARG A 277 -25.73 -13.87 -27.04
CA ARG A 277 -26.23 -14.66 -25.90
C ARG A 277 -25.63 -14.23 -24.55
N GLY A 278 -24.67 -13.31 -24.54
CA GLY A 278 -23.95 -12.90 -23.34
C GLY A 278 -22.81 -13.86 -22.93
N ASP A 279 -22.46 -14.81 -23.79
CA ASP A 279 -21.30 -15.69 -23.60
C ASP A 279 -20.05 -15.03 -24.18
N TYR A 280 -19.55 -14.03 -23.45
CA TYR A 280 -18.40 -13.25 -23.87
C TYR A 280 -17.09 -14.05 -23.84
N LEU A 281 -17.02 -15.15 -23.07
CA LEU A 281 -15.83 -15.98 -22.99
C LEU A 281 -15.64 -16.76 -24.29
N ASP A 282 -16.67 -17.47 -24.73
CA ASP A 282 -16.64 -18.20 -26.00
C ASP A 282 -16.46 -17.24 -27.17
N SER A 283 -17.18 -16.12 -27.16
CA SER A 283 -17.03 -15.09 -28.18
C SER A 283 -15.60 -14.55 -28.27
N TYR A 284 -15.00 -14.23 -27.13
CA TYR A 284 -13.63 -13.74 -27.06
C TYR A 284 -12.64 -14.72 -27.69
N TYR A 285 -12.70 -16.00 -27.34
CA TYR A 285 -11.75 -16.97 -27.89
C TYR A 285 -11.98 -17.26 -29.37
N ILE A 286 -13.23 -17.30 -29.83
CA ILE A 286 -13.54 -17.46 -31.25
C ILE A 286 -12.95 -16.28 -32.04
N PHE A 287 -13.21 -15.05 -31.60
CA PHE A 287 -12.68 -13.86 -32.29
C PHE A 287 -11.15 -13.72 -32.14
N ASN A 288 -10.56 -14.15 -31.01
CA ASN A 288 -9.11 -14.17 -30.85
C ASN A 288 -8.45 -15.16 -31.82
N GLU A 289 -9.01 -16.36 -31.95
CA GLU A 289 -8.57 -17.38 -32.92
C GLU A 289 -8.64 -16.83 -34.34
N LEU A 290 -9.78 -16.23 -34.71
CA LEU A 290 -9.97 -15.61 -36.03
C LEU A 290 -8.98 -14.46 -36.27
N ASN A 291 -8.69 -13.65 -35.26
CA ASN A 291 -7.74 -12.55 -35.34
C ASN A 291 -6.29 -13.03 -35.53
N LEU A 292 -5.94 -14.19 -34.95
CA LEU A 292 -4.62 -14.82 -35.13
C LEU A 292 -4.48 -15.50 -36.50
N GLN A 293 -5.55 -16.09 -37.03
CA GLN A 293 -5.54 -16.80 -38.31
C GLN A 293 -5.66 -15.86 -39.52
N ASN A 294 -6.39 -14.76 -39.40
CA ASN A 294 -6.74 -13.90 -40.52
C ASN A 294 -5.71 -12.75 -40.71
N ARG A 295 -4.75 -12.93 -41.62
CA ARG A 295 -3.72 -11.91 -41.94
C ARG A 295 -4.30 -10.65 -42.59
N LYS A 296 -5.50 -10.71 -43.18
CA LYS A 296 -6.25 -9.54 -43.64
C LYS A 296 -7.17 -9.08 -42.51
N ALA A 297 -7.03 -7.83 -42.10
CA ALA A 297 -7.82 -7.23 -41.04
C ALA A 297 -9.32 -7.16 -41.40
N ASP A 298 -10.09 -8.21 -41.13
CA ASP A 298 -11.56 -8.16 -41.16
C ASP A 298 -12.04 -7.20 -40.06
N PRO A 299 -12.74 -6.10 -40.41
CA PRO A 299 -13.22 -5.12 -39.44
C PRO A 299 -14.14 -5.71 -38.38
N ASP A 300 -14.96 -6.71 -38.72
CA ASP A 300 -15.89 -7.35 -37.79
C ASP A 300 -15.14 -8.14 -36.73
N VAL A 301 -14.13 -8.90 -37.13
CA VAL A 301 -13.31 -9.70 -36.20
C VAL A 301 -12.64 -8.78 -35.18
N LYS A 302 -12.05 -7.67 -35.63
CA LYS A 302 -11.45 -6.68 -34.72
C LYS A 302 -12.48 -6.05 -33.78
N ARG A 303 -13.63 -5.65 -34.30
CA ARG A 303 -14.70 -5.00 -33.55
C ARG A 303 -15.23 -5.91 -32.45
N TYR A 304 -15.62 -7.13 -32.79
CA TYR A 304 -16.21 -8.06 -31.82
C TYR A 304 -15.18 -8.69 -30.89
N PHE A 305 -13.91 -8.82 -31.31
CA PHE A 305 -12.83 -9.12 -30.37
C PHE A 305 -12.72 -8.05 -29.28
N ALA A 306 -12.65 -6.77 -29.67
CA ALA A 306 -12.54 -5.66 -28.72
C ALA A 306 -13.77 -5.55 -27.80
N LEU A 307 -14.99 -5.69 -28.35
CA LEU A 307 -16.22 -5.69 -27.56
C LEU A 307 -16.28 -6.88 -26.59
N SER A 308 -15.91 -8.08 -27.03
CA SER A 308 -15.88 -9.27 -26.17
C SER A 308 -14.85 -9.11 -25.07
N GLU A 309 -13.64 -8.63 -25.38
CA GLU A 309 -12.60 -8.38 -24.39
C GLU A 309 -13.04 -7.34 -23.33
N LYS A 310 -13.72 -6.27 -23.75
CA LYS A 310 -14.26 -5.25 -22.83
C LYS A 310 -15.22 -5.86 -21.81
N ASN A 311 -16.22 -6.62 -22.27
CA ASN A 311 -17.20 -7.26 -21.38
C ASN A 311 -16.58 -8.40 -20.55
N LEU A 312 -15.51 -9.03 -21.04
CA LEU A 312 -14.81 -10.11 -20.35
C LEU A 312 -14.05 -9.60 -19.12
N LYS A 313 -13.43 -8.41 -19.23
CA LYS A 313 -12.63 -7.78 -18.16
C LYS A 313 -13.42 -7.44 -16.90
N ASP A 314 -14.74 -7.36 -17.00
CA ASP A 314 -15.63 -7.14 -15.85
C ASP A 314 -15.87 -8.43 -15.04
N ARG A 315 -15.54 -9.60 -15.59
CA ARG A 315 -15.82 -10.92 -14.99
C ARG A 315 -14.59 -11.78 -14.75
N TYR A 316 -13.55 -11.58 -15.55
CA TYR A 316 -12.31 -12.35 -15.51
C TYR A 316 -11.10 -11.44 -15.62
N PHE A 317 -9.98 -11.89 -15.06
CA PHE A 317 -8.67 -11.30 -15.31
C PHE A 317 -7.74 -12.34 -15.93
N PHE A 318 -6.67 -11.89 -16.58
CA PHE A 318 -5.81 -12.81 -17.33
C PHE A 318 -4.64 -13.32 -16.50
N ASN A 319 -4.27 -14.59 -16.69
CA ASN A 319 -3.23 -15.25 -15.89
C ASN A 319 -1.83 -14.68 -16.14
N ASP A 320 -1.64 -14.10 -17.33
CA ASP A 320 -0.41 -13.39 -17.67
C ASP A 320 -0.26 -12.09 -16.88
N GLU A 321 -1.32 -11.49 -16.34
CA GLU A 321 -1.24 -10.27 -15.54
C GLU A 321 -0.51 -10.48 -14.20
N TYR A 322 -0.42 -11.72 -13.68
CA TYR A 322 0.16 -12.00 -12.36
C TYR A 322 1.36 -12.96 -12.32
N LYS A 323 1.80 -13.49 -13.47
CA LYS A 323 2.77 -14.60 -13.55
C LYS A 323 4.11 -14.35 -12.81
N ASP A 324 4.47 -13.07 -12.60
CA ASP A 324 5.70 -12.67 -11.91
C ASP A 324 5.50 -11.66 -10.76
N LEU A 325 4.25 -11.32 -10.41
CA LEU A 325 3.95 -10.26 -9.44
C LEU A 325 4.39 -10.56 -8.00
N GLN A 326 4.59 -11.83 -7.64
CA GLN A 326 5.00 -12.25 -6.29
C GLN A 326 6.29 -11.58 -5.83
N LYS A 327 7.26 -11.37 -6.72
CA LYS A 327 8.58 -10.82 -6.38
C LYS A 327 8.50 -9.35 -5.92
N TYR A 328 7.31 -8.74 -5.99
CA TYR A 328 7.11 -7.29 -6.05
C TYR A 328 6.02 -6.79 -5.12
N GLU A 329 5.68 -7.61 -4.14
CA GLU A 329 4.67 -7.31 -3.14
C GLU A 329 5.08 -6.11 -2.28
N THR A 330 4.12 -5.20 -2.11
CA THR A 330 4.27 -4.05 -1.21
C THR A 330 3.85 -4.39 0.21
N VAL A 331 2.94 -5.36 0.35
CA VAL A 331 2.41 -5.86 1.62
C VAL A 331 2.46 -7.38 1.61
N SER A 332 2.85 -7.96 2.74
CA SER A 332 2.98 -9.40 2.92
C SER A 332 2.17 -9.84 4.13
N ASP A 333 1.56 -11.02 4.06
CA ASP A 333 0.84 -11.68 5.16
C ASP A 333 -0.22 -10.77 5.85
N LEU A 334 -1.07 -10.12 5.05
CA LEU A 334 -2.21 -9.38 5.56
C LEU A 334 -3.31 -10.35 6.00
N TYR A 335 -3.80 -10.20 7.23
CA TYR A 335 -4.96 -10.93 7.73
C TYR A 335 -5.91 -9.98 8.45
N PHE A 336 -7.22 -10.15 8.32
CA PHE A 336 -8.18 -9.35 9.08
C PHE A 336 -9.52 -10.08 9.17
N THR A 337 -10.38 -9.64 10.09
CA THR A 337 -11.70 -10.23 10.30
C THR A 337 -12.79 -9.20 10.06
N ILE A 338 -13.80 -9.52 9.26
CA ILE A 338 -15.03 -8.73 9.16
C ILE A 338 -16.12 -9.48 9.93
N LYS A 339 -16.71 -8.82 10.94
CA LYS A 339 -17.89 -9.33 11.63
C LYS A 339 -19.16 -8.81 10.96
N LYS A 340 -20.06 -9.71 10.59
CA LYS A 340 -21.36 -9.39 9.99
C LYS A 340 -22.39 -9.05 11.08
N SER A 341 -23.45 -8.36 10.67
CA SER A 341 -24.55 -7.96 11.56
C SER A 341 -25.34 -9.14 12.13
N ASP A 342 -25.31 -10.29 11.46
CA ASP A 342 -25.94 -11.55 11.92
C ASP A 342 -25.10 -12.32 12.96
N GLY A 343 -23.92 -11.78 13.33
CA GLY A 343 -22.99 -12.38 14.27
C GLY A 343 -21.99 -13.36 13.63
N SER A 344 -22.16 -13.70 12.35
CA SER A 344 -21.15 -14.47 11.60
C SER A 344 -19.88 -13.66 11.38
N SER A 345 -18.78 -14.34 11.06
CA SER A 345 -17.51 -13.66 10.81
C SER A 345 -16.75 -14.25 9.63
N GLU A 346 -16.02 -13.39 8.94
CA GLU A 346 -15.22 -13.71 7.77
C GLU A 346 -13.77 -13.33 8.06
N VAL A 347 -12.88 -14.31 7.99
CA VAL A 347 -11.44 -14.10 8.16
C VAL A 347 -10.79 -14.12 6.78
N TYR A 348 -10.16 -13.00 6.45
CA TYR A 348 -9.44 -12.78 5.21
C TYR A 348 -7.96 -12.98 5.45
N PHE A 349 -7.31 -13.71 4.55
CA PHE A 349 -5.86 -13.88 4.50
C PHE A 349 -5.38 -13.60 3.09
N ILE A 350 -4.40 -12.69 2.97
CA ILE A 350 -3.75 -12.31 1.74
C ILE A 350 -2.25 -12.43 1.97
N ARG A 351 -1.63 -13.37 1.27
CA ARG A 351 -0.19 -13.62 1.41
C ARG A 351 0.65 -12.46 0.86
N GLY A 352 0.18 -11.80 -0.19
CA GLY A 352 0.89 -10.74 -0.86
C GLY A 352 -0.03 -9.77 -1.60
N ILE A 353 0.27 -8.47 -1.54
CA ILE A 353 -0.43 -7.44 -2.31
C ILE A 353 0.56 -6.74 -3.23
N THR A 354 0.22 -6.66 -4.51
CA THR A 354 0.95 -5.87 -5.50
C THR A 354 0.06 -4.76 -6.03
N ASN A 355 0.48 -3.51 -5.83
CA ASN A 355 -0.22 -2.33 -6.32
C ASN A 355 0.23 -2.01 -7.75
N ILE A 356 -0.72 -1.88 -8.66
CA ILE A 356 -0.47 -1.50 -10.06
C ILE A 356 -1.28 -0.23 -10.37
N GLY A 357 -0.56 0.87 -10.59
CA GLY A 357 -1.17 2.13 -11.03
C GLY A 357 -1.53 2.07 -12.51
N ARG A 358 -2.83 2.10 -12.84
CA ARG A 358 -3.33 2.56 -14.14
C ARG A 358 -3.99 3.92 -13.94
N GLN A 359 -3.93 4.80 -14.94
CA GLN A 359 -4.55 6.13 -14.90
C GLN A 359 -5.97 6.04 -14.31
N GLY A 360 -6.20 6.76 -13.20
CA GLY A 360 -7.52 6.95 -12.59
C GLY A 360 -8.00 5.89 -11.59
N ASN A 361 -7.54 4.63 -11.65
CA ASN A 361 -7.99 3.56 -10.73
C ASN A 361 -6.82 2.66 -10.30
N LEU A 362 -6.57 2.59 -8.99
CA LEU A 362 -5.56 1.71 -8.41
C LEU A 362 -6.05 0.26 -8.46
N VAL A 363 -5.37 -0.58 -9.26
CA VAL A 363 -5.64 -2.02 -9.32
C VAL A 363 -4.66 -2.74 -8.40
N ARG A 364 -5.16 -3.72 -7.65
CA ARG A 364 -4.36 -4.52 -6.72
C ARG A 364 -4.47 -5.99 -7.07
N PHE A 365 -3.35 -6.70 -7.06
CA PHE A 365 -3.32 -8.16 -7.16
C PHE A 365 -3.07 -8.74 -5.78
N LEU A 366 -3.91 -9.70 -5.39
CA LEU A 366 -3.89 -10.36 -4.09
C LEU A 366 -3.42 -11.80 -4.29
N ARG A 367 -2.20 -12.15 -3.85
CA ARG A 367 -1.68 -13.52 -3.94
C ARG A 367 -2.15 -14.37 -2.76
N ASP A 368 -2.43 -15.64 -3.05
CA ASP A 368 -2.95 -16.66 -2.14
C ASP A 368 -4.12 -16.12 -1.31
N PHE A 369 -5.09 -15.52 -1.98
CA PHE A 369 -6.26 -14.92 -1.35
C PHE A 369 -7.17 -16.02 -0.81
N THR A 370 -7.36 -16.00 0.51
CA THR A 370 -8.17 -16.98 1.22
C THR A 370 -9.21 -16.25 2.07
N VAL A 371 -10.45 -16.75 2.05
CA VAL A 371 -11.52 -16.32 2.96
C VAL A 371 -12.06 -17.52 3.70
N THR A 372 -12.12 -17.41 5.02
CA THR A 372 -12.70 -18.44 5.90
C THR A 372 -13.93 -17.88 6.60
N TYR A 373 -15.05 -18.57 6.48
CA TYR A 373 -16.34 -18.15 7.00
C TYR A 373 -16.67 -18.95 8.27
N PHE A 374 -17.07 -18.23 9.31
CA PHE A 374 -17.50 -18.79 10.58
C PHE A 374 -18.94 -18.37 10.88
N ASP A 375 -19.73 -19.28 11.43
CA ASP A 375 -21.08 -18.95 11.90
C ASP A 375 -21.04 -18.10 13.18
N LYS A 376 -22.23 -17.71 13.64
CA LYS A 376 -22.44 -16.94 14.88
C LYS A 376 -21.90 -17.63 16.14
N ASP A 377 -21.75 -18.95 16.10
CA ASP A 377 -21.26 -19.77 17.20
C ASP A 377 -19.73 -19.99 17.11
N GLY A 378 -19.10 -19.45 16.06
CA GLY A 378 -17.66 -19.54 15.80
C GLY A 378 -17.23 -20.84 15.12
N PHE A 379 -18.16 -21.66 14.62
CA PHE A 379 -17.82 -22.87 13.90
C PHE A 379 -17.53 -22.57 12.43
N PHE A 380 -16.55 -23.28 11.89
CA PHE A 380 -16.22 -23.23 10.47
C PHE A 380 -17.41 -23.64 9.61
N THR A 381 -17.73 -22.84 8.59
CA THR A 381 -18.83 -23.10 7.65
C THR A 381 -18.32 -23.43 6.25
N LYS A 382 -17.49 -22.54 5.69
CA LYS A 382 -16.82 -22.74 4.40
C LYS A 382 -15.52 -21.94 4.33
N SER A 383 -14.66 -22.27 3.38
CA SER A 383 -13.53 -21.44 2.96
C SER A 383 -13.41 -21.44 1.45
N LEU A 384 -12.90 -20.34 0.90
CA LEU A 384 -12.47 -20.24 -0.49
C LEU A 384 -10.99 -19.86 -0.53
N SER A 385 -10.27 -20.40 -1.52
CA SER A 385 -8.86 -20.07 -1.77
C SER A 385 -8.64 -19.92 -3.27
N VAL A 386 -7.94 -18.85 -3.67
CA VAL A 386 -7.46 -18.63 -5.05
C VAL A 386 -5.98 -18.29 -5.04
N PRO A 387 -5.19 -18.77 -6.03
CA PRO A 387 -3.78 -18.40 -6.14
C PRO A 387 -3.57 -16.90 -6.31
N TYR A 388 -4.46 -16.24 -7.07
CA TYR A 388 -4.48 -14.81 -7.24
C TYR A 388 -5.92 -14.30 -7.33
N ALA A 389 -6.12 -13.06 -6.90
CA ALA A 389 -7.35 -12.30 -7.12
C ALA A 389 -7.02 -10.88 -7.57
N LYS A 390 -7.92 -10.24 -8.31
CA LYS A 390 -7.74 -8.86 -8.79
C LYS A 390 -8.76 -7.94 -8.13
N MET A 391 -8.27 -6.89 -7.48
CA MET A 391 -9.10 -5.97 -6.70
C MET A 391 -9.05 -4.55 -7.26
N PHE A 392 -10.20 -3.88 -7.24
CA PHE A 392 -10.34 -2.46 -7.56
C PHE A 392 -11.43 -1.82 -6.69
N SER A 393 -11.53 -0.49 -6.76
CA SER A 393 -12.51 0.30 -6.02
C SER A 393 -13.75 0.54 -6.87
N VAL A 394 -14.94 0.33 -6.29
CA VAL A 394 -16.24 0.55 -6.95
C VAL A 394 -17.20 1.27 -6.01
N SER A 395 -18.15 2.04 -6.55
CA SER A 395 -19.19 2.67 -5.72
C SER A 395 -20.16 1.63 -5.18
N SER A 396 -20.54 1.75 -3.89
CA SER A 396 -21.53 0.91 -3.23
C SER A 396 -22.93 1.04 -3.85
N SER A 397 -23.22 2.11 -4.60
CA SER A 397 -24.49 2.32 -5.28
C SER A 397 -24.81 1.24 -6.32
N LEU A 398 -23.78 0.56 -6.84
CA LEU A 398 -23.91 -0.59 -7.73
C LEU A 398 -24.41 -1.86 -7.02
N PHE A 399 -24.39 -1.88 -5.67
CA PHE A 399 -24.69 -3.05 -4.85
C PHE A 399 -25.72 -2.70 -3.76
N PRO A 400 -27.02 -2.74 -4.10
CA PRO A 400 -28.10 -2.39 -3.16
C PRO A 400 -28.10 -3.20 -1.86
N GLU A 401 -27.55 -4.41 -1.91
CA GLU A 401 -27.42 -5.36 -0.81
C GLU A 401 -26.47 -4.92 0.31
N LEU A 402 -25.53 -4.01 0.05
CA LEU A 402 -24.64 -3.47 1.08
C LEU A 402 -25.34 -2.43 1.97
N GLY A 403 -26.40 -1.77 1.46
CA GLY A 403 -27.12 -0.71 2.15
C GLY A 403 -26.25 0.49 2.56
N GLY A 404 -26.91 1.55 3.02
CA GLY A 404 -26.25 2.75 3.57
C GLY A 404 -25.82 3.80 2.54
N ASP A 405 -25.02 4.76 3.01
CA ASP A 405 -24.56 5.89 2.22
C ASP A 405 -23.59 5.47 1.09
N GLU A 406 -23.53 6.27 0.03
CA GLU A 406 -22.63 6.04 -1.09
C GLU A 406 -21.16 6.09 -0.61
N LYS A 407 -20.46 4.96 -0.75
CA LYS A 407 -19.06 4.77 -0.34
C LYS A 407 -18.35 3.91 -1.36
N PHE A 408 -17.04 4.08 -1.49
CA PHE A 408 -16.23 3.18 -2.31
C PHE A 408 -15.89 1.90 -1.54
N VAL A 409 -16.09 0.74 -2.15
CA VAL A 409 -15.86 -0.58 -1.54
C VAL A 409 -14.87 -1.42 -2.36
N PRO A 410 -14.09 -2.32 -1.73
CA PRO A 410 -13.24 -3.24 -2.45
C PRO A 410 -14.05 -4.31 -3.20
N TYR A 411 -13.87 -4.36 -4.52
CA TYR A 411 -14.42 -5.40 -5.39
C TYR A 411 -13.30 -6.30 -5.88
N ILE A 412 -13.44 -7.62 -5.67
CA ILE A 412 -12.42 -8.64 -5.89
C ILE A 412 -12.92 -9.63 -6.93
N LEU A 413 -12.27 -9.67 -8.09
CA LEU A 413 -12.44 -10.74 -9.08
C LEU A 413 -11.61 -11.96 -8.70
N LEU A 414 -12.23 -13.13 -8.78
CA LEU A 414 -11.65 -14.40 -8.33
C LEU A 414 -11.27 -15.33 -9.49
N ASP A 415 -12.00 -15.26 -10.61
CA ASP A 415 -11.78 -16.16 -11.75
C ASP A 415 -10.73 -15.58 -12.71
N SER A 416 -9.77 -16.42 -13.11
CA SER A 416 -8.75 -16.06 -14.10
C SER A 416 -8.75 -16.98 -15.32
N ILE A 417 -8.34 -16.43 -16.46
CA ILE A 417 -8.35 -17.11 -17.76
C ILE A 417 -7.06 -16.87 -18.55
N ASN A 418 -6.73 -17.77 -19.47
CA ASN A 418 -5.59 -17.59 -20.38
C ASN A 418 -5.96 -16.61 -21.53
N ARG A 419 -5.12 -15.61 -21.80
CA ARG A 419 -5.40 -14.61 -22.86
C ARG A 419 -5.42 -15.19 -24.27
N LEU A 420 -4.56 -16.16 -24.57
CA LEU A 420 -4.27 -16.58 -25.94
C LEU A 420 -5.17 -17.71 -26.43
N TYR A 421 -5.47 -18.67 -25.56
CA TYR A 421 -6.27 -19.86 -25.91
C TYR A 421 -7.11 -20.31 -24.73
N TYR A 422 -8.19 -21.02 -25.03
CA TYR A 422 -9.03 -21.58 -23.97
C TYR A 422 -8.28 -22.72 -23.27
N ALA A 423 -7.82 -22.46 -22.05
CA ALA A 423 -7.15 -23.44 -21.18
C ALA A 423 -8.04 -23.91 -20.02
N GLY A 424 -9.31 -23.49 -20.01
CA GLY A 424 -10.19 -23.55 -18.85
C GLY A 424 -10.16 -22.26 -18.03
N ILE A 425 -11.05 -22.21 -17.02
CA ILE A 425 -11.16 -21.11 -16.06
C ILE A 425 -10.50 -21.57 -14.76
N GLU A 426 -9.50 -20.84 -14.29
CA GLU A 426 -8.97 -21.01 -12.93
C GLU A 426 -9.98 -20.41 -11.96
N ARG A 427 -10.58 -21.26 -11.13
CA ARG A 427 -11.67 -20.91 -10.19
C ARG A 427 -11.22 -21.09 -8.74
N PRO A 428 -11.90 -20.45 -7.77
CA PRO A 428 -11.66 -20.71 -6.36
C PRO A 428 -11.85 -22.17 -5.97
N GLU A 429 -10.95 -22.65 -5.13
CA GLU A 429 -11.11 -23.90 -4.41
C GLU A 429 -11.98 -23.68 -3.18
N TYR A 430 -13.17 -24.27 -3.17
CA TYR A 430 -14.09 -24.21 -2.04
C TYR A 430 -13.97 -25.45 -1.15
N ARG A 431 -13.99 -25.23 0.17
CA ARG A 431 -14.13 -26.30 1.17
C ARG A 431 -15.32 -25.98 2.07
N TYR A 432 -16.20 -26.94 2.28
CA TYR A 432 -17.40 -26.79 3.08
C TYR A 432 -17.34 -27.69 4.32
N ALA A 433 -17.91 -27.23 5.43
CA ALA A 433 -18.06 -28.05 6.63
C ALA A 433 -19.01 -29.24 6.42
N LYS A 434 -20.00 -29.09 5.53
CA LYS A 434 -20.95 -30.14 5.13
C LYS A 434 -20.69 -30.58 3.70
N ALA A 435 -20.44 -31.87 3.49
CA ALA A 435 -20.02 -32.45 2.20
C ALA A 435 -20.98 -32.20 1.02
N ASN A 436 -22.26 -31.88 1.27
CA ASN A 436 -23.29 -31.75 0.23
C ASN A 436 -23.84 -30.32 0.05
N ALA A 437 -23.21 -29.31 0.66
CA ALA A 437 -23.66 -27.91 0.55
C ALA A 437 -23.00 -27.22 -0.65
N VAL A 438 -23.34 -27.63 -1.88
CA VAL A 438 -22.90 -26.90 -3.08
C VAL A 438 -23.82 -25.69 -3.27
N GLN A 439 -23.30 -24.50 -2.99
CA GLN A 439 -23.99 -23.23 -3.26
C GLN A 439 -23.60 -22.70 -4.63
N LYS A 440 -24.46 -21.87 -5.23
CA LYS A 440 -24.12 -21.12 -6.44
C LYS A 440 -23.15 -20.00 -6.03
N GLU A 441 -21.86 -20.24 -6.20
CA GLU A 441 -20.82 -19.28 -5.84
C GLU A 441 -20.57 -18.29 -6.99
N ASN A 442 -20.24 -17.04 -6.63
CA ASN A 442 -19.93 -15.98 -7.58
C ASN A 442 -18.45 -16.03 -7.98
N ASN A 443 -18.14 -15.48 -9.16
CA ASN A 443 -16.77 -15.26 -9.65
C ASN A 443 -16.13 -13.99 -9.06
N TYR A 444 -16.81 -13.33 -8.13
CA TYR A 444 -16.36 -12.11 -7.46
C TYR A 444 -16.75 -12.12 -5.98
N LEU A 445 -16.08 -11.28 -5.21
CA LEU A 445 -16.34 -11.00 -3.81
C LEU A 445 -16.30 -9.50 -3.55
N ILE A 446 -17.20 -9.03 -2.69
CA ILE A 446 -17.27 -7.61 -2.28
C ILE A 446 -17.02 -7.56 -0.79
N LEU A 447 -16.04 -6.75 -0.38
CA LEU A 447 -15.78 -6.53 1.04
C LEU A 447 -16.74 -5.47 1.56
N ASP A 448 -17.48 -5.81 2.62
CA ASP A 448 -18.34 -4.86 3.33
C ASP A 448 -17.50 -3.95 4.25
N MET A 449 -16.68 -3.12 3.61
CA MET A 449 -15.84 -2.12 4.24
C MET A 449 -15.55 -0.97 3.27
N PRO A 450 -15.30 0.25 3.78
CA PRO A 450 -14.73 1.32 2.98
C PRO A 450 -13.39 0.91 2.36
N TYR A 451 -13.11 1.36 1.15
CA TYR A 451 -11.83 1.12 0.49
C TYR A 451 -10.67 1.77 1.26
N GLU A 452 -10.91 2.92 1.90
CA GLU A 452 -9.93 3.61 2.75
C GLU A 452 -9.54 2.77 3.97
N ASP A 453 -10.49 2.07 4.58
CA ASP A 453 -10.20 1.16 5.70
C ASP A 453 -9.26 0.04 5.23
N PHE A 454 -9.41 -0.48 4.00
CA PHE A 454 -8.52 -1.50 3.44
C PHE A 454 -7.10 -0.96 3.23
N GLU A 455 -6.98 0.30 2.77
CA GLU A 455 -5.67 0.98 2.67
C GLU A 455 -4.98 1.06 4.03
N ILE A 456 -5.72 1.44 5.07
CA ILE A 456 -5.21 1.52 6.44
C ILE A 456 -4.78 0.13 6.95
N LEU A 457 -5.55 -0.92 6.67
CA LEU A 457 -5.21 -2.30 7.03
C LEU A 457 -3.92 -2.79 6.38
N SER A 458 -3.56 -2.25 5.21
CA SER A 458 -2.34 -2.62 4.48
C SER A 458 -1.05 -2.32 5.27
N TYR A 459 -1.12 -1.43 6.28
CA TYR A 459 -0.01 -1.15 7.19
C TYR A 459 0.12 -2.16 8.34
N ALA A 460 -0.94 -2.91 8.65
CA ALA A 460 -1.01 -3.82 9.79
C ALA A 460 0.16 -4.85 9.85
N PRO A 461 0.56 -5.48 8.74
CA PRO A 461 1.63 -6.49 8.77
C PRO A 461 3.00 -5.94 9.16
N SER A 462 3.23 -4.63 8.99
CA SER A 462 4.48 -4.00 9.43
C SER A 462 4.61 -3.94 10.95
N GLY A 463 3.49 -4.07 11.68
CA GLY A 463 3.40 -3.92 13.12
C GLY A 463 3.38 -2.46 13.58
N ALA A 464 2.80 -2.22 14.76
CA ALA A 464 2.57 -0.89 15.31
C ALA A 464 3.83 -0.02 15.45
N GLU A 465 5.00 -0.64 15.69
CA GLU A 465 6.27 0.08 15.85
C GLU A 465 6.81 0.68 14.55
N ASN A 466 6.49 0.06 13.41
CA ASN A 466 7.02 0.45 12.11
C ASN A 466 6.06 1.32 11.29
N MET A 467 4.80 1.42 11.72
CA MET A 467 3.83 2.37 11.15
C MET A 467 4.32 3.80 11.35
N ASP A 468 4.04 4.70 10.41
CA ASP A 468 4.18 6.13 10.69
C ASP A 468 3.12 6.59 11.71
N LEU A 469 3.32 7.77 12.30
CA LEU A 469 2.47 8.22 13.41
C LEU A 469 1.03 8.50 12.96
N PHE A 470 0.83 8.98 11.72
CA PHE A 470 -0.50 9.29 11.20
C PHE A 470 -1.27 8.02 10.87
N SER A 471 -0.66 7.10 10.13
CA SER A 471 -1.27 5.79 9.85
C SER A 471 -1.57 5.02 11.13
N LEU A 472 -0.69 5.07 12.14
CA LEU A 472 -0.95 4.45 13.44
C LEU A 472 -2.12 5.10 14.17
N PHE A 473 -2.23 6.43 14.14
CA PHE A 473 -3.33 7.15 14.75
C PHE A 473 -4.68 6.75 14.13
N GLU A 474 -4.77 6.71 12.80
CA GLU A 474 -5.97 6.28 12.09
C GLU A 474 -6.29 4.80 12.36
N PHE A 475 -5.26 3.93 12.30
CA PHE A 475 -5.40 2.50 12.53
C PHE A 475 -5.98 2.16 13.90
N VAL A 476 -5.60 2.87 14.97
CA VAL A 476 -6.07 2.63 16.34
C VAL A 476 -7.60 2.64 16.44
N PHE A 477 -8.27 3.53 15.69
CA PHE A 477 -9.73 3.68 15.75
C PHE A 477 -10.49 2.64 14.92
N VAL A 478 -9.86 2.03 13.92
CA VAL A 478 -10.47 0.99 13.06
C VAL A 478 -10.02 -0.43 13.42
N ALA A 479 -8.95 -0.59 14.19
CA ALA A 479 -8.34 -1.88 14.53
C ALA A 479 -9.34 -2.92 15.06
N SER A 480 -10.13 -2.58 16.08
CA SER A 480 -11.10 -3.50 16.71
C SER A 480 -12.21 -3.96 15.76
N LYS A 481 -12.61 -3.10 14.81
CA LYS A 481 -13.59 -3.45 13.76
C LYS A 481 -13.09 -4.59 12.88
N TYR A 482 -11.78 -4.70 12.70
CA TYR A 482 -11.14 -5.64 11.78
C TYR A 482 -10.39 -6.79 12.48
N GLY A 483 -10.67 -7.02 13.76
CA GLY A 483 -10.10 -8.15 14.52
C GLY A 483 -8.72 -7.89 15.14
N TYR A 484 -8.26 -6.64 15.17
CA TYR A 484 -7.00 -6.24 15.80
C TYR A 484 -7.22 -5.69 17.22
N PRO A 485 -6.29 -5.93 18.16
CA PRO A 485 -6.37 -5.40 19.51
C PRO A 485 -6.05 -3.89 19.55
N SER A 486 -7.07 -3.03 19.49
CA SER A 486 -6.93 -1.57 19.53
C SER A 486 -6.04 -1.07 20.67
N GLU A 487 -6.08 -1.73 21.83
CA GLU A 487 -5.33 -1.37 23.03
C GLU A 487 -3.82 -1.53 22.83
N ALA A 488 -3.39 -2.55 22.09
CA ALA A 488 -1.98 -2.78 21.79
C ALA A 488 -1.40 -1.68 20.88
N TYR A 489 -2.15 -1.30 19.85
CA TYR A 489 -1.78 -0.20 18.95
C TYR A 489 -1.84 1.16 19.67
N ALA A 490 -2.83 1.36 20.53
CA ALA A 490 -2.98 2.57 21.33
C ALA A 490 -1.83 2.76 22.32
N ALA A 491 -1.35 1.69 22.95
CA ALA A 491 -0.20 1.75 23.85
C ALA A 491 1.08 2.23 23.13
N VAL A 492 1.31 1.74 21.90
CA VAL A 492 2.44 2.18 21.07
C VAL A 492 2.26 3.63 20.60
N LEU A 493 1.04 4.03 20.22
CA LEU A 493 0.73 5.41 19.85
C LEU A 493 1.01 6.37 21.02
N GLN A 494 0.56 6.04 22.22
CA GLN A 494 0.80 6.83 23.43
C GLN A 494 2.29 6.92 23.76
N GLU A 495 3.02 5.80 23.70
CA GLU A 495 4.47 5.79 23.93
C GLU A 495 5.18 6.75 22.97
N ARG A 496 4.78 6.78 21.69
CA ARG A 496 5.39 7.66 20.68
C ARG A 496 4.99 9.12 20.85
N LEU A 497 3.74 9.41 21.22
CA LEU A 497 3.27 10.78 21.49
C LEU A 497 3.87 11.37 22.78
N LEU A 498 4.00 10.54 23.82
CA LEU A 498 4.54 10.94 25.12
C LEU A 498 6.06 10.79 25.22
N TYR A 499 6.71 10.21 24.21
CA TYR A 499 8.16 10.08 24.11
C TYR A 499 8.96 11.34 24.53
N PRO A 500 8.65 12.57 24.05
CA PRO A 500 9.35 13.78 24.51
C PRO A 500 9.18 14.04 26.01
N PHE A 501 8.01 13.74 26.57
CA PHE A 501 7.73 13.94 27.98
C PHE A 501 8.44 12.87 28.84
N SER A 502 8.40 11.61 28.42
CA SER A 502 9.15 10.54 29.09
C SER A 502 10.65 10.80 29.09
N LEU A 503 11.23 11.31 27.99
CA LEU A 503 12.63 11.73 27.95
C LEU A 503 12.94 12.86 28.95
N LEU A 504 12.04 13.84 29.09
CA LEU A 504 12.18 14.91 30.08
C LEU A 504 12.23 14.34 31.51
N LEU A 505 11.39 13.37 31.83
CA LEU A 505 11.41 12.66 33.12
C LEU A 505 12.75 11.95 33.34
N PHE A 506 13.26 11.26 32.32
CA PHE A 506 14.55 10.57 32.42
C PHE A 506 15.72 11.53 32.59
N PHE A 507 15.76 12.66 31.87
CA PHE A 507 16.80 13.66 32.08
C PHE A 507 16.76 14.24 33.49
N LEU A 508 15.57 14.45 34.05
CA LEU A 508 15.43 14.96 35.40
C LEU A 508 15.82 13.92 36.46
N PHE A 509 15.51 12.64 36.22
CA PHE A 509 16.04 11.53 36.99
C PHE A 509 17.58 11.45 36.92
N PHE A 510 18.16 11.63 35.73
CA PHE A 510 19.62 11.67 35.59
C PHE A 510 20.23 12.91 36.24
N ALA A 511 19.56 14.06 36.25
CA ALA A 511 20.02 15.24 36.98
C ALA A 511 20.04 15.00 38.51
N LEU A 512 19.03 14.29 39.04
CA LEU A 512 19.03 13.85 40.44
C LEU A 512 20.22 12.94 40.75
N MET A 513 20.51 12.00 39.85
CA MET A 513 21.68 11.12 39.97
C MET A 513 22.98 11.94 39.90
N SER A 514 23.11 12.87 38.95
CA SER A 514 24.25 13.76 38.83
C SER A 514 24.50 14.60 40.08
N TRP A 515 23.44 15.03 40.78
CA TRP A 515 23.59 15.77 42.04
C TRP A 515 24.13 14.88 43.17
N ASN A 516 23.64 13.64 43.26
CA ASN A 516 24.03 12.69 44.29
C ASN A 516 25.45 12.14 44.05
N TYR A 517 25.86 11.98 42.79
CA TYR A 517 27.16 11.47 42.36
C TYR A 517 28.05 12.57 41.74
N ARG A 518 27.90 13.80 42.20
CA ARG A 518 28.69 14.95 41.74
C ARG A 518 30.18 14.69 41.97
N ILE A 519 31.00 15.15 41.03
CA ILE A 519 32.46 14.99 41.11
C ILE A 519 33.01 16.21 41.84
N GLU A 520 33.60 15.99 43.02
CA GLU A 520 34.15 17.08 43.84
C GLU A 520 35.24 17.87 43.10
N GLU A 521 35.38 19.14 43.45
CA GLU A 521 36.17 20.14 42.73
C GLU A 521 37.69 19.82 42.70
N ASP A 522 38.15 19.01 43.65
CA ASP A 522 39.52 18.51 43.81
C ASP A 522 39.85 17.28 42.95
N VAL A 523 38.83 16.64 42.34
CA VAL A 523 39.02 15.42 41.54
C VAL A 523 39.19 15.78 40.05
N LEU A 524 40.43 15.69 39.57
CA LEU A 524 40.74 15.80 38.14
C LEU A 524 40.21 14.57 37.36
N PHE A 525 39.63 14.81 36.18
CA PHE A 525 39.16 13.76 35.28
C PHE A 525 40.32 12.84 34.87
N LYS A 526 40.24 11.55 35.24
CA LYS A 526 41.28 10.56 34.93
C LYS A 526 41.05 9.96 33.54
N PHE A 527 42.10 9.87 32.71
CA PHE A 527 42.03 9.26 31.37
C PHE A 527 41.43 7.84 31.38
N ARG A 528 41.63 7.07 32.45
CA ARG A 528 41.06 5.72 32.63
C ARG A 528 39.52 5.70 32.61
N TRP A 529 38.86 6.81 32.93
CA TRP A 529 37.39 6.90 32.92
C TRP A 529 36.81 6.88 31.49
N ILE A 530 37.60 7.18 30.47
CA ILE A 530 37.19 7.05 29.06
C ILE A 530 36.83 5.59 28.73
N PHE A 531 37.54 4.62 29.29
CA PHE A 531 37.23 3.20 29.07
C PHE A 531 35.96 2.72 29.79
N THR A 532 35.49 3.44 30.80
CA THR A 532 34.23 3.10 31.50
C THR A 532 32.99 3.66 30.80
N ILE A 533 33.15 4.68 29.98
CA ILE A 533 32.04 5.37 29.30
C ILE A 533 31.20 4.43 28.40
N PRO A 534 31.78 3.56 27.56
CA PRO A 534 30.99 2.63 26.73
C PRO A 534 30.10 1.70 27.56
N PHE A 535 30.57 1.25 28.73
CA PHE A 535 29.78 0.43 29.65
C PHE A 535 28.63 1.21 30.27
N PHE A 536 28.85 2.50 30.60
CA PHE A 536 27.76 3.37 31.05
C PHE A 536 26.73 3.63 29.96
N ILE A 537 27.15 3.84 28.70
CA ILE A 537 26.22 3.98 27.57
C ILE A 537 25.37 2.71 27.42
N LEU A 538 25.99 1.53 27.51
CA LEU A 538 25.26 0.26 27.46
C LEU A 538 24.27 0.13 28.63
N PHE A 539 24.70 0.47 29.85
CA PHE A 539 23.84 0.44 31.04
C PHE A 539 22.64 1.37 30.89
N VAL A 540 22.88 2.62 30.46
CA VAL A 540 21.81 3.60 30.20
C VAL A 540 20.90 3.13 29.07
N HIS A 541 21.43 2.49 28.02
CA HIS A 541 20.62 1.91 26.96
C HIS A 541 19.67 0.83 27.47
N VAL A 542 20.17 -0.11 28.29
CA VAL A 542 19.37 -1.16 28.92
C VAL A 542 18.34 -0.56 29.86
N PHE A 543 18.73 0.42 30.68
CA PHE A 543 17.83 1.14 31.58
C PHE A 543 16.69 1.82 30.81
N LEU A 544 17.00 2.57 29.76
CA LEU A 544 15.97 3.25 28.94
C LEU A 544 15.02 2.24 28.29
N ARG A 545 15.54 1.13 27.74
CA ARG A 545 14.67 0.08 27.19
C ARG A 545 13.74 -0.52 28.23
N ALA A 546 14.26 -0.83 29.42
CA ALA A 546 13.45 -1.37 30.51
C ALA A 546 12.39 -0.36 30.96
N ALA A 547 12.76 0.92 31.09
CA ALA A 547 11.84 1.98 31.49
C ALA A 547 10.73 2.22 30.44
N PHE A 548 11.07 2.31 29.15
CA PHE A 548 10.07 2.42 28.08
C PHE A 548 9.17 1.19 28.00
N TYR A 549 9.69 -0.01 28.23
CA TYR A 549 8.88 -1.22 28.29
C TYR A 549 7.87 -1.18 29.45
N ILE A 550 8.28 -0.70 30.64
CA ILE A 550 7.38 -0.50 31.78
C ILE A 550 6.31 0.55 31.45
N VAL A 551 6.70 1.69 30.84
CA VAL A 551 5.75 2.72 30.39
C VAL A 551 4.75 2.13 29.40
N ARG A 552 5.19 1.31 28.45
CA ARG A 552 4.31 0.62 27.50
C ARG A 552 3.32 -0.30 28.20
N LEU A 553 3.74 -1.05 29.22
CA LEU A 553 2.84 -1.91 30.01
C LEU A 553 1.79 -1.09 30.78
N ILE A 554 2.20 0.05 31.36
CA ILE A 554 1.28 0.98 32.03
C ILE A 554 0.28 1.54 31.02
N ASN A 555 0.75 1.99 29.85
CA ASN A 555 -0.08 2.52 28.77
C ASN A 555 -1.06 1.47 28.23
N PHE A 556 -0.63 0.22 28.06
CA PHE A 556 -1.50 -0.88 27.67
C PHE A 556 -2.59 -1.15 28.71
N THR A 557 -2.23 -1.17 29.99
CA THR A 557 -3.19 -1.35 31.09
C THR A 557 -4.17 -0.17 31.16
N ALA A 558 -3.68 1.06 30.95
CA ALA A 558 -4.51 2.25 30.87
C ALA A 558 -5.46 2.21 29.67
N ALA A 559 -4.99 1.73 28.51
CA ALA A 559 -5.81 1.55 27.32
C ALA A 559 -6.94 0.54 27.50
N TYR A 560 -6.73 -0.47 28.36
CA TYR A 560 -7.77 -1.42 28.73
C TYR A 560 -8.74 -0.88 29.79
N ALA A 561 -8.22 -0.17 30.80
CA ALA A 561 -9.00 0.29 31.95
C ALA A 561 -9.78 1.59 31.70
N VAL A 562 -9.32 2.41 30.75
CA VAL A 562 -9.88 3.72 30.42
C VAL A 562 -10.31 3.69 28.96
N GLU A 563 -11.49 4.22 28.64
CA GLU A 563 -11.94 4.31 27.24
C GLU A 563 -10.87 4.95 26.35
N LEU A 564 -10.66 4.39 25.14
CA LEU A 564 -9.61 4.75 24.19
C LEU A 564 -9.38 6.27 24.04
N LYS A 565 -10.46 7.06 24.06
CA LYS A 565 -10.45 8.52 23.91
C LYS A 565 -9.77 9.26 25.08
N TRP A 566 -9.81 8.71 26.29
CA TRP A 566 -9.27 9.32 27.51
C TRP A 566 -7.88 8.82 27.89
N THR A 567 -7.42 7.76 27.23
CA THR A 567 -6.16 7.08 27.55
C THR A 567 -4.94 7.99 27.48
N LEU A 568 -4.85 8.85 26.44
CA LEU A 568 -3.77 9.83 26.32
C LEU A 568 -3.78 10.86 27.46
N ALA A 569 -4.97 11.33 27.87
CA ALA A 569 -5.11 12.29 28.96
C ALA A 569 -4.69 11.67 30.31
N PHE A 570 -5.06 10.40 30.53
CA PHE A 570 -4.64 9.65 31.70
C PHE A 570 -3.11 9.49 31.76
N SER A 571 -2.48 8.98 30.69
CA SER A 571 -1.02 8.81 30.66
C SER A 571 -0.27 10.14 30.79
N SER A 572 -0.78 11.21 30.19
CA SER A 572 -0.23 12.58 30.36
C SER A 572 -0.32 13.06 31.82
N ALA A 573 -1.42 12.75 32.52
CA ALA A 573 -1.58 13.11 33.93
C ALA A 573 -0.61 12.33 34.83
N VAL A 574 -0.38 11.04 34.55
CA VAL A 574 0.61 10.22 35.25
C VAL A 574 2.02 10.80 35.06
N ASP A 575 2.41 11.11 33.83
CA ASP A 575 3.70 11.73 33.53
C ASP A 575 3.84 13.11 34.19
N LEU A 576 2.76 13.90 34.25
CA LEU A 576 2.74 15.20 34.94
C LEU A 576 2.95 15.07 36.44
N ILE A 577 2.31 14.09 37.09
CA ILE A 577 2.51 13.81 38.51
C ILE A 577 3.96 13.37 38.76
N ALA A 578 4.49 12.47 37.94
CA ALA A 578 5.89 12.03 38.02
C ALA A 578 6.86 13.21 37.84
N PHE A 579 6.58 14.10 36.90
CA PHE A 579 7.37 15.31 36.65
C PHE A 579 7.40 16.23 37.88
N ILE A 580 6.22 16.53 38.45
CA ILE A 580 6.12 17.35 39.66
C ILE A 580 6.89 16.70 40.80
N PHE A 581 6.69 15.40 41.04
CA PHE A 581 7.36 14.67 42.11
C PHE A 581 8.88 14.70 41.99
N LEU A 582 9.42 14.36 40.81
CA LEU A 582 10.86 14.38 40.58
C LEU A 582 11.44 15.80 40.68
N SER A 583 10.69 16.81 40.22
CA SER A 583 11.08 18.23 40.32
C SER A 583 11.18 18.69 41.77
N VAL A 584 10.19 18.35 42.60
CA VAL A 584 10.19 18.62 44.05
C VAL A 584 11.35 17.88 44.71
N LEU A 585 11.60 16.62 44.36
CA LEU A 585 12.74 15.86 44.89
C LEU A 585 14.08 16.51 44.55
N PHE A 586 14.23 17.07 43.35
CA PHE A 586 15.45 17.76 42.94
C PHE A 586 15.66 19.04 43.75
N LEU A 587 14.62 19.88 43.84
CA LEU A 587 14.67 21.13 44.59
C LEU A 587 14.85 20.93 46.10
N ALA A 588 14.38 19.80 46.64
CA ALA A 588 14.54 19.44 48.04
C ALA A 588 15.95 18.95 48.41
N ARG A 589 16.86 18.78 47.45
CA ARG A 589 18.27 18.46 47.73
C ARG A 589 18.99 19.64 48.39
N LYS A 590 20.00 19.33 49.18
CA LYS A 590 20.91 20.27 49.82
C LYS A 590 22.33 19.71 49.78
N LYS A 591 23.33 20.60 49.90
CA LYS A 591 24.75 20.24 49.93
C LYS A 591 25.06 19.32 51.10
#